data_AF-A0A7W0T2M2-F1
#
_entry.id   AF-A0A7W0T2M2-F1
#
_cell.length_a   1.000
_cell.length_b   1.000
_cell.length_c   1.000
_cell.angle_alpha   90.00
_cell.angle_beta   90.00
_cell.angle_gamma   90.00
#
_symmetry.space_group_name_H-M   'P 1'
#
loop_
_entity.id
_entity.type
_entity.pdbx_description
1 polymer ?
#
loop_
_entity_poly.entity_id
_entity_poly.type
_entity_poly.pdbx_seq_one_letter_code
_entity_poly.pdbx_strand_id
1 'polypeptide(L)'
;MKVRLLLVLVLGAAACKPEAKVRGDGAEIYARMCVTCHGSTGKPSATMIARLAVRDLTAPELRDRITPSLVEAQVRKGSQNKLMPGFEGALSDAEIKAVSAYVASSQFLSPP
;
A
#
# COMPACT_ATOMS: atom_id res chain seq x y z
N MET A 1 -18.40 -49.79 33.72
CA MET A 1 -17.87 -50.38 32.46
C MET A 1 -18.78 -50.01 31.30
N LYS A 2 -18.27 -49.21 30.35
CA LYS A 2 -18.57 -49.23 28.91
C LYS A 2 -17.80 -48.08 28.26
N VAL A 3 -16.60 -48.41 27.81
CA VAL A 3 -15.77 -47.61 26.91
C VAL A 3 -16.55 -47.36 25.63
N ARG A 4 -16.62 -46.10 25.18
CA ARG A 4 -16.87 -45.77 23.77
C ARG A 4 -15.72 -44.92 23.27
N LEU A 5 -14.89 -45.59 22.48
CA LEU A 5 -13.80 -45.07 21.69
C LEU A 5 -14.38 -44.37 20.44
N LEU A 6 -13.58 -43.45 19.87
CA LEU A 6 -13.69 -42.78 18.56
C LEU A 6 -14.60 -41.54 18.57
N LEU A 7 -14.18 -40.36 18.10
CA LEU A 7 -13.31 -40.06 16.96
C LEU A 7 -12.59 -38.72 17.23
N VAL A 8 -11.26 -38.70 17.02
CA VAL A 8 -10.46 -37.48 17.00
C VAL A 8 -10.77 -36.73 15.70
N LEU A 9 -11.34 -35.53 15.79
CA LEU A 9 -11.39 -34.56 14.71
C LEU A 9 -10.38 -33.45 15.03
N VAL A 10 -9.14 -33.63 14.57
CA VAL A 10 -8.19 -32.53 14.45
C VAL A 10 -8.68 -31.65 13.31
N LEU A 11 -9.41 -30.58 13.64
CA LEU A 11 -9.68 -29.51 12.68
C LEU A 11 -8.45 -28.61 12.63
N GLY A 12 -7.66 -28.80 11.57
CA GLY A 12 -6.46 -28.03 11.31
C GLY A 12 -6.73 -26.59 10.92
N ALA A 13 -5.84 -25.73 11.41
CA ALA A 13 -5.30 -24.53 10.79
C ALA A 13 -6.27 -23.45 10.28
N ALA A 14 -6.54 -22.46 11.12
CA ALA A 14 -6.52 -21.07 10.69
C ALA A 14 -5.33 -20.38 11.36
N ALA A 15 -4.12 -20.67 10.85
CA ALA A 15 -3.01 -19.77 11.07
C ALA A 15 -3.34 -18.46 10.34
N CYS A 16 -4.00 -17.53 11.02
CA CYS A 16 -3.84 -16.12 10.71
C CYS A 16 -2.35 -15.88 10.84
N LYS A 17 -1.65 -15.90 9.70
CA LYS A 17 -0.27 -15.44 9.64
C LYS A 17 -0.29 -14.07 10.31
N PRO A 18 0.58 -13.81 11.30
CA PRO A 18 0.74 -12.46 11.78
C PRO A 18 1.20 -11.70 10.55
N GLU A 19 0.32 -10.87 10.01
CA GLU A 19 0.64 -9.96 8.94
C GLU A 19 1.83 -9.17 9.48
N ALA A 20 3.00 -9.43 8.90
CA ALA A 20 4.24 -8.90 9.42
C ALA A 20 4.02 -7.39 9.51
N LYS A 21 4.00 -6.86 10.74
CA LYS A 21 4.11 -5.43 10.97
C LYS A 21 5.43 -5.04 10.34
N VAL A 22 5.38 -4.66 9.06
CA VAL A 22 6.48 -4.05 8.35
C VAL A 22 6.83 -2.84 9.21
N ARG A 23 8.06 -2.79 9.72
CA ARG A 23 8.53 -1.60 10.45
C ARG A 23 8.41 -0.43 9.47
N GLY A 24 7.54 0.53 9.82
CA GLY A 24 7.07 1.60 8.96
C GLY A 24 5.61 1.35 8.55
N ASP A 25 4.67 2.02 9.20
CA ASP A 25 3.27 1.98 8.80
C ASP A 25 3.14 2.70 7.44
N GLY A 26 2.75 1.95 6.40
CA GLY A 26 2.61 2.49 5.05
C GLY A 26 1.60 3.62 4.95
N ALA A 27 0.56 3.61 5.79
CA ALA A 27 -0.43 4.68 5.87
C ALA A 27 0.17 5.94 6.50
N GLU A 28 0.96 5.79 7.57
CA GLU A 28 1.68 6.90 8.21
C GLU A 28 2.71 7.52 7.27
N ILE A 29 3.46 6.69 6.53
CA ILE A 29 4.42 7.15 5.53
C ILE A 29 3.70 7.91 4.40
N TYR A 30 2.56 7.40 3.94
CA TYR A 30 1.75 8.09 2.96
C TYR A 30 1.29 9.46 3.48
N ALA A 31 0.75 9.50 4.70
CA ALA A 31 0.28 10.71 5.36
C ALA A 31 1.37 11.78 5.46
N ARG A 32 2.59 11.39 5.86
CA ARG A 32 3.71 12.33 6.07
C ARG A 32 4.41 12.77 4.77
N MET A 33 4.48 11.91 3.75
CA MET A 33 5.29 12.15 2.55
C MET A 33 4.50 12.40 1.27
N CYS A 34 3.33 11.78 1.11
CA CYS A 34 2.69 11.64 -0.21
C CYS A 34 1.46 12.54 -0.36
N VAL A 35 0.77 12.84 0.75
CA VAL A 35 -0.51 13.57 0.77
C VAL A 35 -0.43 14.96 0.15
N THR A 36 0.69 15.66 0.29
CA THR A 36 0.89 17.00 -0.29
C THR A 36 0.58 17.04 -1.78
N CYS A 37 0.87 15.95 -2.51
CA CYS A 37 0.62 15.86 -3.94
C CYS A 37 -0.56 14.98 -4.31
N HIS A 38 -0.71 13.85 -3.63
CA HIS A 38 -1.71 12.83 -3.99
C HIS A 38 -3.04 12.96 -3.23
N GLY A 39 -3.13 13.87 -2.25
CA GLY A 39 -4.28 14.01 -1.37
C GLY A 39 -4.36 12.91 -0.30
N SER A 40 -5.09 13.15 0.78
CA SER A 40 -5.22 12.19 1.90
C SER A 40 -5.92 10.89 1.48
N THR A 41 -6.78 10.97 0.48
CA THR A 41 -7.56 9.83 -0.04
C THR A 41 -7.05 9.33 -1.40
N GLY A 42 -5.84 9.72 -1.82
CA GLY A 42 -5.35 9.41 -3.16
C GLY A 42 -6.02 10.19 -4.30
N LYS A 43 -6.88 11.15 -3.98
CA LYS A 43 -7.52 12.08 -4.92
C LYS A 43 -6.77 13.42 -4.92
N PRO A 44 -5.90 13.70 -5.91
CA PRO A 44 -5.17 14.95 -6.00
C PRO A 44 -6.13 16.11 -6.32
N SER A 45 -5.73 17.33 -5.93
CA SER A 45 -6.48 18.53 -6.31
C SER A 45 -6.40 18.78 -7.82
N ALA A 46 -7.36 19.55 -8.36
CA ALA A 46 -7.34 19.95 -9.77
C ALA A 46 -6.03 20.64 -10.17
N THR A 47 -5.43 21.42 -9.25
CA THR A 47 -4.13 22.06 -9.48
C THR A 47 -2.99 21.05 -9.60
N MET A 48 -2.95 20.01 -8.77
CA MET A 48 -1.92 18.97 -8.85
C MET A 48 -2.05 18.14 -10.13
N ILE A 49 -3.28 17.87 -10.57
CA ILE A 49 -3.54 17.23 -11.87
C ILE A 49 -3.05 18.13 -13.00
N ALA A 50 -3.49 19.39 -13.05
CA ALA A 50 -3.21 20.28 -14.18
C ALA A 50 -1.73 20.70 -14.29
N ARG A 51 -1.03 20.89 -13.16
CA ARG A 51 0.35 21.41 -13.18
C ARG A 51 1.41 20.32 -13.12
N LEU A 52 1.13 19.21 -12.42
CA LEU A 52 2.13 18.18 -12.15
C LEU A 52 1.75 16.82 -12.76
N ALA A 53 0.59 16.72 -13.41
CA ALA A 53 0.06 15.48 -13.95
C ALA A 53 -0.06 14.38 -12.90
N VAL A 54 -0.36 14.74 -11.64
CA VAL A 54 -0.60 13.75 -10.57
C VAL A 54 -1.88 12.98 -10.91
N ARG A 55 -1.78 11.66 -10.94
CA ARG A 55 -2.90 10.77 -11.25
C ARG A 55 -3.78 10.56 -10.02
N ASP A 56 -5.09 10.46 -10.23
CA ASP A 56 -6.01 9.97 -9.20
C ASP A 56 -5.69 8.49 -8.92
N LEU A 57 -5.15 8.22 -7.74
CA LEU A 57 -4.74 6.88 -7.30
C LEU A 57 -5.92 5.96 -6.99
N THR A 58 -7.14 6.49 -7.01
CA THR A 58 -8.41 5.78 -6.81
C THR A 58 -9.16 5.50 -8.12
N ALA A 59 -8.69 6.03 -9.25
CA ALA A 59 -9.33 5.84 -10.55
C ALA A 59 -9.33 4.34 -10.95
N PRO A 60 -10.48 3.74 -11.32
CA PRO A 60 -10.59 2.30 -11.57
C PRO A 60 -9.56 1.78 -12.58
N GLU A 61 -9.35 2.50 -13.67
CA GLU A 61 -8.40 2.16 -14.73
C GLU A 61 -6.93 2.10 -14.24
N LEU A 62 -6.62 2.81 -13.17
CA LEU A 62 -5.33 2.74 -12.50
C LEU A 62 -5.31 1.64 -11.45
N ARG A 63 -6.38 1.47 -10.67
CA ARG A 63 -6.47 0.44 -9.64
C ARG A 63 -6.22 -0.96 -10.19
N ASP A 64 -6.74 -1.26 -11.38
CA ASP A 64 -6.55 -2.56 -12.04
C ASP A 64 -5.09 -2.83 -12.44
N ARG A 65 -4.24 -1.80 -12.48
CA ARG A 65 -2.84 -1.88 -12.91
C ARG A 65 -1.85 -1.66 -11.77
N ILE A 66 -2.30 -1.12 -10.63
CA ILE A 66 -1.43 -0.85 -9.49
C ILE A 66 -1.03 -2.18 -8.85
N THR A 67 0.27 -2.40 -8.75
CA THR A 67 0.88 -3.46 -7.95
C THR A 67 1.88 -2.84 -6.98
N PRO A 68 2.21 -3.51 -5.86
CA PRO A 68 3.24 -3.01 -4.95
C PRO A 68 4.58 -2.76 -5.65
N SER A 69 4.98 -3.62 -6.59
CA SER A 69 6.23 -3.45 -7.34
C SER A 69 6.22 -2.26 -8.29
N LEU A 70 5.08 -1.98 -8.93
CA LEU A 70 4.92 -0.79 -9.77
C LEU A 70 5.04 0.49 -8.94
N VAL A 71 4.36 0.52 -7.78
CA VAL A 71 4.42 1.67 -6.87
C VAL A 71 5.82 1.82 -6.30
N GLU A 72 6.48 0.73 -5.92
CA GLU A 72 7.85 0.76 -5.40
C GLU A 72 8.83 1.35 -6.42
N ALA A 73 8.78 0.91 -7.68
CA ALA A 73 9.62 1.46 -8.73
C ALA A 73 9.41 2.98 -8.90
N GLN A 74 8.14 3.40 -8.87
CA GLN A 74 7.72 4.79 -9.00
C GLN A 74 8.16 5.65 -7.80
N VAL A 75 8.05 5.13 -6.57
CA VAL A 75 8.49 5.79 -5.34
C VAL A 75 10.01 5.89 -5.30
N ARG A 76 10.74 4.84 -5.70
CA ARG A 76 12.22 4.85 -5.72
C ARG A 76 12.76 5.88 -6.70
N LYS A 77 12.28 5.84 -7.95
CA LYS A 77 12.91 6.56 -9.07
C LYS A 77 12.20 7.86 -9.46
N GLY A 78 11.03 8.13 -8.90
CA GLY A 78 10.21 9.26 -9.29
C GLY A 78 9.54 9.06 -10.65
N SER A 79 8.79 10.05 -11.12
CA SER A 79 8.04 9.95 -12.38
C SER A 79 8.93 10.19 -13.59
N GLN A 80 8.49 9.67 -14.74
CA GLN A 80 9.21 9.88 -16.01
C GLN A 80 9.32 11.37 -16.37
N ASN A 81 8.28 12.15 -16.09
CA ASN A 81 8.28 13.61 -16.27
C ASN A 81 9.09 14.38 -15.20
N LYS A 82 9.71 13.69 -14.23
CA LYS A 82 10.53 14.24 -13.15
C LYS A 82 9.81 15.19 -12.17
N LEU A 83 8.48 15.25 -12.20
CA LEU A 83 7.69 16.09 -11.29
C LEU A 83 7.38 15.41 -9.95
N MET A 84 7.29 14.08 -9.92
CA MET A 84 7.36 13.30 -8.70
C MET A 84 8.84 12.95 -8.46
N PRO A 85 9.46 13.41 -7.35
CA PRO A 85 10.84 13.05 -7.04
C PRO A 85 10.95 11.56 -6.71
N GLY A 86 12.16 11.01 -6.85
CA GLY A 86 12.50 9.72 -6.26
C GLY A 86 12.76 9.87 -4.77
N PHE A 87 12.35 8.89 -3.99
CA PHE A 87 12.51 8.85 -2.53
C PHE A 87 13.59 7.86 -2.08
N GLU A 88 14.33 7.27 -3.01
CA GLU A 88 15.52 6.48 -2.69
C GLU A 88 16.54 7.33 -1.91
N GLY A 89 17.00 6.82 -0.76
CA GLY A 89 17.88 7.55 0.16
C GLY A 89 17.15 8.47 1.16
N ALA A 90 15.93 8.91 0.85
CA ALA A 90 15.07 9.63 1.80
C ALA A 90 14.18 8.69 2.63
N LEU A 91 13.80 7.55 2.05
CA LEU A 91 13.10 6.45 2.71
C LEU A 91 13.97 5.19 2.66
N SER A 92 13.94 4.41 3.74
CA SER A 92 14.55 3.07 3.75
C SER A 92 13.78 2.12 2.84
N ASP A 93 14.43 1.02 2.43
CA ASP A 93 13.77 -0.02 1.62
C ASP A 93 12.50 -0.59 2.26
N ALA A 94 12.51 -0.73 3.59
CA ALA A 94 11.35 -1.20 4.34
C ALA A 94 10.18 -0.19 4.28
N GLU A 95 10.46 1.10 4.40
CA GLU A 95 9.45 2.16 4.30
C GLU A 95 8.88 2.28 2.89
N ILE A 96 9.74 2.22 1.86
CA ILE A 96 9.30 2.22 0.46
C ILE A 96 8.38 1.03 0.20
N LYS A 97 8.77 -0.16 0.67
CA LYS A 97 7.93 -1.37 0.53
C LYS A 97 6.61 -1.21 1.28
N ALA A 98 6.62 -0.64 2.48
CA ALA A 98 5.42 -0.42 3.28
C ALA A 98 4.43 0.53 2.62
N VAL A 99 4.88 1.72 2.19
CA VAL A 99 4.00 2.70 1.52
C VAL A 99 3.50 2.16 0.17
N SER A 100 4.34 1.41 -0.54
CA SER A 100 3.95 0.81 -1.82
C SER A 100 2.89 -0.28 -1.66
N ALA A 101 3.03 -1.12 -0.63
CA ALA A 101 2.02 -2.11 -0.26
C ALA A 101 0.71 -1.43 0.17
N TYR A 102 0.78 -0.38 0.98
CA TYR A 102 -0.38 0.39 1.40
C TYR A 102 -1.13 0.98 0.20
N VAL A 103 -0.46 1.75 -0.67
CA VAL A 103 -1.09 2.36 -1.87
C VAL A 103 -1.72 1.31 -2.79
N ALA A 104 -1.11 0.13 -2.91
CA ALA A 104 -1.64 -0.96 -3.74
C ALA A 104 -2.76 -1.79 -3.08
N SER A 105 -2.97 -1.64 -1.77
CA SER A 105 -3.98 -2.41 -1.03
C SER A 105 -5.40 -1.91 -1.28
N SER A 106 -6.39 -2.74 -0.94
CA SER A 106 -7.79 -2.34 -0.85
C SER A 106 -8.04 -1.33 0.27
N GLN A 107 -7.28 -1.39 1.37
CA GLN A 107 -7.37 -0.46 2.50
C GLN A 107 -7.16 1.00 2.05
N PHE A 108 -6.33 1.25 1.03
CA PHE A 108 -6.10 2.59 0.50
C PHE A 108 -7.36 3.26 -0.07
N LEU A 109 -8.33 2.46 -0.55
CA LEU A 109 -9.61 2.96 -1.08
C LEU A 109 -10.65 3.19 0.02
N SER A 110 -10.37 2.75 1.23
CA SER A 110 -11.20 2.92 2.41
C SER A 110 -10.31 3.22 3.61
N PRO A 111 -9.59 4.37 3.59
CA PRO A 111 -8.72 4.75 4.68
C PRO A 111 -9.55 4.89 5.97
N PRO A 112 -8.97 4.54 7.14
CA PRO A 112 -9.66 4.60 8.43
C PRO A 112 -10.10 6.02 8.82
#